data_AF-A0A0C4FB50-F1
#
_entry.id   AF-A0A0C4FB50-F1
#
_cell.length_a   1.000
_cell.length_b   1.000
_cell.length_c   1.000
_cell.angle_alpha   90.00
_cell.angle_beta   90.00
_cell.angle_gamma   90.00
#
_symmetry.space_group_name_H-M   'P 1'
#
loop_
_entity.id
_entity.type
_entity.pdbx_description
1 polymer ?
#
loop_
_entity_poly.entity_id
_entity_poly.type
_entity_poly.pdbx_seq_one_letter_code
_entity_poly.pdbx_strand_id
1 'polypeptide(L)'
;MACCGTLKSHTRPIDSLNSYPIVCPTEEETYFSRKSGTLPHLLVSANSMGALKVWLIPSNIQTAKATIDSTFWPHKTSINDIKIGCDLRHKINHQTSAQLWTASADNAVLHSALDLLPSSTQRIVNILRIKQPYFVRCVPSLPLFFAQTVHAETAVPNWLITGKTDEDIRIYDLKAIEHQEQAVSSSRPLHKPAPSATLKTVSNGWFGALKRHWHEVNCLRIWIDSQMHKPWLVSLGLDGTLRKWELTIL
;
A
#
# COMPACT_ATOMS: atom_id res chain seq x y z
N MET A 1 -10.78 25.42 13.30
CA MET A 1 -10.09 24.22 13.78
C MET A 1 -8.69 24.64 14.19
N ALA A 2 -8.27 24.42 15.44
CA ALA A 2 -6.94 24.82 15.92
C ALA A 2 -5.92 23.71 15.62
N CYS A 3 -4.66 24.08 15.35
CA CYS A 3 -3.57 23.13 15.18
C CYS A 3 -3.25 22.46 16.52
N CYS A 4 -3.41 21.14 16.62
CA CYS A 4 -3.17 20.38 17.85
C CYS A 4 -1.69 20.05 18.09
N GLY A 5 -0.83 20.17 17.06
CA GLY A 5 0.59 19.86 17.18
C GLY A 5 1.30 19.73 15.84
N THR A 6 2.62 19.55 15.88
CA THR A 6 3.46 19.33 14.69
C THR A 6 4.45 18.22 14.96
N LEU A 7 4.53 17.26 14.02
CA LEU A 7 5.51 16.19 14.06
C LEU A 7 6.73 16.60 13.22
N LYS A 8 7.89 16.71 13.87
CA LYS A 8 9.12 17.18 13.22
C LYS A 8 10.20 16.11 13.31
N SER A 9 10.62 15.59 12.16
CA SER A 9 11.77 14.67 12.06
C SER A 9 12.27 14.44 10.65
N HIS A 10 11.44 14.61 9.62
CA HIS A 10 11.94 14.58 8.25
C HIS A 10 12.83 15.80 7.99
N THR A 11 13.93 15.59 7.25
CA THR A 11 14.88 16.63 6.83
C THR A 11 14.60 17.14 5.41
N ARG A 12 13.49 16.69 4.83
CA ARG A 12 13.05 16.91 3.45
C ARG A 12 11.52 17.01 3.42
N PRO A 13 10.92 17.60 2.36
CA PRO A 13 9.48 17.66 2.20
C PRO A 13 8.83 16.27 2.33
N ILE A 14 7.69 16.23 3.02
CA ILE A 14 6.86 15.03 3.13
C ILE A 14 5.93 15.02 1.93
N ASP A 15 6.05 13.99 1.09
CA ASP A 15 5.28 13.88 -0.16
C ASP A 15 4.07 12.98 -0.02
N SER A 16 4.11 12.05 0.94
CA SER A 16 3.00 11.13 1.19
C SER A 16 2.88 10.74 2.66
N LEU A 17 1.65 10.51 3.10
CA LEU A 17 1.33 10.03 4.43
C LEU A 17 0.09 9.14 4.39
N ASN A 18 0.05 8.15 5.27
CA ASN A 18 -1.13 7.31 5.46
C ASN A 18 -1.14 6.79 6.91
N SER A 19 -2.31 6.44 7.43
CA SER A 19 -2.44 5.96 8.81
C SER A 19 -3.17 4.63 8.86
N TYR A 20 -2.82 3.80 9.83
CA TYR A 20 -3.49 2.52 10.06
C TYR A 20 -3.63 2.27 11.57
N PRO A 21 -4.76 1.74 12.05
CA PRO A 21 -4.89 1.41 13.46
C PRO A 21 -3.91 0.29 13.86
N ILE A 22 -3.40 0.38 15.09
CA ILE A 22 -2.69 -0.74 15.72
C ILE A 22 -3.68 -1.87 16.04
N VAL A 23 -3.16 -3.03 16.40
CA VAL A 23 -3.96 -4.12 16.97
C VAL A 23 -3.29 -4.66 18.24
N CYS A 24 -4.07 -5.21 19.16
CA CYS A 24 -3.53 -5.90 20.34
C CYS A 24 -3.07 -7.32 19.96
N PRO A 25 -2.44 -8.10 20.86
CA PRO A 25 -2.11 -9.51 20.60
C PRO A 25 -3.34 -10.40 20.37
N THR A 26 -4.49 -10.07 20.96
CA THR A 26 -5.75 -10.83 20.80
C THR A 26 -6.83 -9.99 20.13
N GLU A 27 -7.77 -10.67 19.47
CA GLU A 27 -8.90 -10.02 18.79
C GLU A 27 -9.84 -9.33 19.78
N GLU A 28 -10.10 -9.98 20.91
CA GLU A 28 -10.95 -9.49 21.99
C GLU A 28 -10.40 -8.18 22.55
N GLU A 29 -9.12 -8.14 22.92
CA GLU A 29 -8.47 -6.92 23.39
C GLU A 29 -8.51 -5.81 22.34
N THR A 30 -8.32 -6.16 21.07
CA THR A 30 -8.39 -5.20 19.97
C THR A 30 -9.79 -4.62 19.84
N TYR A 31 -10.82 -5.46 19.94
CA TYR A 31 -12.22 -5.07 19.89
C TYR A 31 -12.59 -4.14 21.05
N PHE A 32 -12.23 -4.53 22.29
CA PHE A 32 -12.48 -3.72 23.47
C PHE A 32 -11.76 -2.36 23.38
N SER A 33 -10.48 -2.36 23.02
CA SER A 33 -9.66 -1.14 22.92
C SER A 33 -10.12 -0.20 21.80
N ARG A 34 -10.60 -0.76 20.68
CA ARG A 34 -11.18 0.03 19.58
C ARG A 34 -12.51 0.65 19.99
N LYS A 35 -13.35 -0.07 20.72
CA LYS A 35 -14.62 0.45 21.26
C LYS A 35 -14.40 1.55 22.31
N SER A 36 -13.40 1.39 23.18
CA SER A 36 -13.04 2.42 24.15
C SER A 36 -12.30 3.61 23.54
N GLY A 37 -11.92 3.53 22.25
CA GLY A 37 -11.15 4.58 21.58
C GLY A 37 -9.76 4.78 22.18
N THR A 38 -9.23 3.77 22.87
CA THR A 38 -7.94 3.86 23.57
C THR A 38 -6.76 3.43 22.71
N LEU A 39 -7.04 2.76 21.59
CA LEU A 39 -6.01 2.18 20.74
C LEU A 39 -5.22 3.26 19.97
N PRO A 40 -3.89 3.21 19.98
CA PRO A 40 -3.08 4.12 19.17
C PRO A 40 -3.20 3.82 17.67
N HIS A 41 -2.74 4.77 16.86
CA HIS A 41 -2.65 4.65 15.41
C HIS A 41 -1.19 4.68 14.97
N LEU A 42 -0.86 3.89 13.96
CA LEU A 42 0.36 4.09 13.18
C LEU A 42 0.10 5.20 12.17
N LEU A 43 0.99 6.19 12.12
CA LEU A 43 1.10 7.11 11.01
C LEU A 43 2.38 6.76 10.27
N VAL A 44 2.29 6.55 8.96
CA VAL A 44 3.43 6.29 8.08
C VAL A 44 3.60 7.52 7.19
N SER A 45 4.76 8.15 7.24
CA SER A 45 5.09 9.31 6.41
C SER A 45 6.34 9.06 5.59
N ALA A 46 6.35 9.58 4.37
CA ALA A 46 7.53 9.50 3.52
C ALA A 46 7.90 10.84 2.90
N ASN A 47 9.18 10.95 2.53
CA ASN A 47 9.74 12.18 1.99
C ASN A 47 10.28 12.03 0.57
N SER A 48 10.70 13.18 0.04
CA SER A 48 11.24 13.35 -1.31
C SER A 48 12.58 12.66 -1.58
N MET A 49 13.18 12.02 -0.58
CA MET A 49 14.47 11.33 -0.67
C MET A 49 14.38 9.84 -0.33
N GLY A 50 13.17 9.26 -0.30
CA GLY A 50 13.00 7.83 -0.09
C GLY A 50 12.99 7.38 1.38
N ALA A 51 13.01 8.32 2.33
CA ALA A 51 12.90 7.99 3.75
C ALA A 51 11.44 7.77 4.13
N LEU A 52 11.17 6.67 4.83
CA LEU A 52 9.88 6.29 5.37
C LEU A 52 9.99 6.27 6.90
N LYS A 53 9.08 6.93 7.59
CA LYS A 53 9.01 6.95 9.07
C LYS A 53 7.67 6.41 9.53
N VAL A 54 7.70 5.57 10.55
CA VAL A 54 6.51 5.09 11.24
C VAL A 54 6.45 5.78 12.59
N TRP A 55 5.29 6.35 12.89
CA TRP A 55 5.01 7.09 14.09
C TRP A 55 3.91 6.38 14.86
N LEU A 56 4.08 6.31 16.18
CA LEU A 56 3.04 5.89 17.08
C LEU A 56 2.26 7.13 17.55
N ILE A 57 1.01 7.23 17.13
CA ILE A 57 0.11 8.31 17.52
C ILE A 57 -0.81 7.80 18.62
N PRO A 58 -0.75 8.35 19.85
CA PRO A 58 -1.64 7.94 20.91
C PRO A 58 -3.09 8.34 20.58
N SER A 59 -4.04 7.55 21.09
CA SER A 59 -5.48 7.84 21.00
C SER A 59 -5.85 9.19 21.58
N ASN A 60 -5.18 9.58 22.68
CA ASN A 60 -5.33 10.87 23.31
C ASN A 60 -4.01 11.66 23.26
N ILE A 61 -3.99 12.68 22.41
CA ILE A 61 -2.83 13.55 22.18
C ILE A 61 -2.61 14.54 23.34
N GLN A 62 -3.64 14.77 24.19
CA GLN A 62 -3.50 15.63 25.37
C GLN A 62 -2.71 14.94 26.48
N THR A 63 -2.81 13.62 26.57
CA THR A 63 -2.17 12.83 27.63
C THR A 63 -0.80 12.27 27.20
N ALA A 64 -0.60 12.03 25.90
CA ALA A 64 0.64 11.49 25.38
C ALA A 64 1.06 12.16 24.08
N LYS A 65 2.37 12.24 23.86
CA LYS A 65 2.95 12.75 22.60
C LYS A 65 3.15 11.62 21.61
N ALA A 66 2.98 11.93 20.33
CA ALA A 66 3.38 11.03 19.26
C ALA A 66 4.91 10.79 19.28
N THR A 67 5.32 9.56 19.03
CA THR A 67 6.73 9.15 18.99
C THR A 67 7.07 8.50 17.65
N ILE A 68 8.36 8.50 17.30
CA ILE A 68 8.83 7.73 16.15
C ILE A 68 9.05 6.31 16.62
N ASP A 69 8.38 5.37 15.99
CA ASP A 69 8.57 3.94 16.21
C ASP A 69 9.78 3.45 15.41
N SER A 70 9.86 3.82 14.13
CA SER A 70 10.92 3.32 13.24
C SER A 70 11.17 4.21 12.03
N THR A 71 12.37 4.12 11.45
CA THR A 71 12.80 4.85 10.26
C THR A 71 13.45 3.90 9.26
N PHE A 72 13.04 3.97 8.01
CA PHE A 72 13.47 3.11 6.92
C PHE A 72 13.85 3.93 5.68
N TRP A 73 14.61 3.31 4.78
CA TRP A 73 15.01 3.89 3.49
C TRP A 73 14.74 2.90 2.35
N PRO A 74 13.46 2.57 2.10
CA PRO A 74 13.11 1.53 1.13
C PRO A 74 13.37 1.96 -0.32
N HIS A 75 13.36 3.26 -0.61
CA HIS A 75 13.55 3.81 -1.95
C HIS A 75 14.78 4.71 -2.03
N LYS A 76 15.33 4.86 -3.24
CA LYS A 76 16.49 5.74 -3.48
C LYS A 76 16.10 7.22 -3.61
N THR A 77 14.84 7.50 -3.90
CA THR A 77 14.28 8.83 -4.19
C THR A 77 12.86 8.94 -3.65
N SER A 78 12.19 10.07 -3.91
CA SER A 78 10.82 10.38 -3.47
C SER A 78 9.84 9.20 -3.47
N ILE A 79 9.16 9.04 -2.34
CA ILE A 79 8.00 8.15 -2.20
C ILE A 79 6.74 9.01 -2.41
N ASN A 80 6.17 8.88 -3.60
CA ASN A 80 5.08 9.72 -4.08
C ASN A 80 3.71 9.27 -3.55
N ASP A 81 3.54 7.99 -3.22
CA ASP A 81 2.28 7.49 -2.64
C ASP A 81 2.51 6.31 -1.68
N ILE A 82 1.68 6.25 -0.63
CA ILE A 82 1.68 5.20 0.41
C ILE A 82 0.25 4.66 0.53
N LYS A 83 0.10 3.34 0.42
CA LYS A 83 -1.16 2.64 0.67
C LYS A 83 -0.97 1.53 1.69
N ILE A 84 -1.86 1.49 2.67
CA ILE A 84 -1.88 0.47 3.71
C ILE A 84 -3.24 -0.23 3.64
N GLY A 85 -3.23 -1.57 3.63
CA GLY A 85 -4.45 -2.37 3.61
C GLY A 85 -4.21 -3.76 4.19
N CYS A 86 -5.27 -4.44 4.58
CA CYS A 86 -5.20 -5.81 5.10
C CYS A 86 -5.33 -6.84 3.98
N ASP A 87 -4.67 -7.99 4.16
CA ASP A 87 -4.93 -9.17 3.31
C ASP A 87 -6.20 -9.86 3.79
N LEU A 88 -7.27 -9.81 2.98
CA LEU A 88 -8.56 -10.43 3.28
C LEU A 88 -8.61 -11.93 2.95
N ARG A 89 -7.51 -12.52 2.42
CA ARG A 89 -7.46 -13.95 2.05
C ARG A 89 -7.57 -14.89 3.24
N HIS A 90 -7.29 -14.41 4.45
CA HIS A 90 -7.51 -15.19 5.66
C HIS A 90 -8.87 -14.83 6.25
N LYS A 91 -9.90 -15.62 5.89
CA LYS A 91 -11.14 -15.69 6.67
C LYS A 91 -10.77 -15.94 8.15
N ILE A 92 -11.21 -15.02 9.02
CA ILE A 92 -11.54 -15.21 10.44
C ILE A 92 -10.41 -15.04 11.48
N ASN A 93 -9.13 -14.82 11.11
CA ASN A 93 -8.09 -14.67 12.13
C ASN A 93 -7.65 -13.22 12.35
N HIS A 94 -7.54 -12.86 13.63
CA HIS A 94 -6.93 -11.63 14.12
C HIS A 94 -5.64 -11.25 13.38
N GLN A 95 -5.73 -10.27 12.50
CA GLN A 95 -4.63 -9.94 11.59
C GLN A 95 -3.68 -8.94 12.24
N THR A 96 -2.46 -9.41 12.51
CA THR A 96 -1.40 -8.63 13.15
C THR A 96 -0.48 -7.92 12.17
N SER A 97 -0.71 -8.05 10.86
CA SER A 97 0.07 -7.37 9.83
C SER A 97 -0.80 -6.80 8.71
N ALA A 98 -0.39 -5.66 8.17
CA ALA A 98 -0.98 -5.05 6.99
C ALA A 98 -0.01 -5.11 5.81
N GLN A 99 -0.54 -5.10 4.59
CA GLN A 99 0.23 -4.82 3.39
C GLN A 99 0.47 -3.32 3.27
N LEU A 100 1.72 -2.97 3.04
CA LEU A 100 2.19 -1.62 2.77
C LEU A 100 2.72 -1.56 1.34
N TRP A 101 2.12 -0.68 0.54
CA TRP A 101 2.52 -0.41 -0.83
C TRP A 101 3.07 1.00 -0.93
N THR A 102 4.24 1.13 -1.55
CA THR A 102 4.93 2.42 -1.75
C THR A 102 5.26 2.59 -3.23
N ALA A 103 4.90 3.75 -3.78
CA ALA A 103 5.17 4.13 -5.16
C ALA A 103 6.23 5.24 -5.19
N SER A 104 7.25 5.10 -6.04
CA SER A 104 8.42 5.97 -5.99
C SER A 104 8.90 6.46 -7.35
N ALA A 105 9.56 7.62 -7.31
CA ALA A 105 10.32 8.15 -8.44
C ALA A 105 11.60 7.34 -8.75
N ASP A 106 11.95 6.31 -7.95
CA ASP A 106 13.09 5.44 -8.22
C ASP A 106 12.75 4.27 -9.16
N ASN A 107 11.68 4.43 -9.95
CA ASN A 107 11.17 3.44 -10.89
C ASN A 107 10.75 2.14 -10.19
N ALA A 108 10.19 2.21 -8.98
CA ALA A 108 9.72 1.02 -8.29
C ALA A 108 8.39 1.23 -7.54
N VAL A 109 7.64 0.13 -7.50
CA VAL A 109 6.61 -0.10 -6.48
C VAL A 109 7.14 -1.15 -5.51
N LEU A 110 7.10 -0.88 -4.23
CA LEU A 110 7.47 -1.84 -3.18
C LEU A 110 6.23 -2.30 -2.41
N HIS A 111 6.11 -3.62 -2.27
CA HIS A 111 5.18 -4.29 -1.37
C HIS A 111 5.96 -4.77 -0.14
N SER A 112 5.46 -4.40 1.04
CA SER A 112 6.06 -4.72 2.33
C SER A 112 4.98 -5.21 3.30
N ALA A 113 5.36 -6.03 4.27
CA ALA A 113 4.52 -6.27 5.45
C ALA A 113 4.78 -5.15 6.47
N LEU A 114 3.71 -4.62 7.05
CA LEU A 114 3.69 -3.69 8.17
C LEU A 114 3.15 -4.42 9.39
N ASP A 115 3.95 -4.61 10.42
CA ASP A 115 3.51 -5.20 11.68
C ASP A 115 2.68 -4.19 12.46
N LEU A 116 1.50 -4.62 12.93
CA LEU A 116 0.52 -3.79 13.61
C LEU A 116 0.58 -3.94 15.14
N LEU A 117 1.38 -4.86 15.67
CA LEU A 117 1.50 -5.07 17.11
C LEU A 117 2.36 -3.99 17.77
N PRO A 118 2.01 -3.49 18.97
CA PRO A 118 2.81 -2.49 19.68
C PRO A 118 4.25 -2.97 19.95
N SER A 119 4.43 -4.27 20.22
CA SER A 119 5.70 -4.90 20.57
C SER A 119 6.57 -5.30 19.38
N SER A 120 6.26 -4.82 18.17
CA SER A 120 7.03 -5.15 16.98
C SER A 120 8.50 -4.78 17.11
N THR A 121 9.39 -5.74 16.88
CA THR A 121 10.84 -5.51 16.78
C THR A 121 11.26 -5.12 15.37
N GLN A 122 10.45 -5.50 14.36
CA GLN A 122 10.69 -5.20 12.95
C GLN A 122 9.39 -4.72 12.31
N ARG A 123 9.17 -3.40 12.35
CA ARG A 123 7.91 -2.79 11.92
C ARG A 123 7.61 -3.00 10.43
N ILE A 124 8.62 -2.97 9.56
CA ILE A 124 8.45 -3.10 8.11
C ILE A 124 9.42 -4.15 7.56
N VAL A 125 8.89 -5.05 6.74
CA VAL A 125 9.64 -6.07 6.00
C VAL A 125 9.32 -5.95 4.52
N ASN A 126 10.31 -5.60 3.69
CA ASN A 126 10.14 -5.52 2.24
C ASN A 126 10.02 -6.94 1.65
N ILE A 127 8.96 -7.18 0.88
CA ILE A 127 8.65 -8.51 0.30
C ILE A 127 8.97 -8.53 -1.19
N LEU A 128 8.41 -7.57 -1.94
CA LEU A 128 8.47 -7.54 -3.40
C LEU A 128 8.76 -6.14 -3.91
N ARG A 129 9.67 -6.04 -4.88
CA ARG A 129 10.00 -4.85 -5.65
C ARG A 129 9.62 -5.05 -7.11
N ILE A 130 8.67 -4.26 -7.59
CA ILE A 130 8.27 -4.26 -8.99
C ILE A 130 8.93 -3.06 -9.66
N LYS A 131 9.96 -3.32 -10.46
CA LYS A 131 10.63 -2.32 -11.28
C LYS A 131 9.73 -1.87 -12.42
N GLN A 132 9.77 -0.57 -12.64
CA GLN A 132 8.92 0.17 -13.55
C GLN A 132 9.80 0.86 -14.60
N PRO A 133 9.32 1.07 -15.82
CA PRO A 133 10.11 1.73 -16.85
C PRO A 133 10.28 3.24 -16.57
N TYR A 134 9.34 3.84 -15.84
CA TYR A 134 9.28 5.28 -15.55
C TYR A 134 8.84 5.54 -14.10
N PHE A 135 8.98 6.80 -13.68
CA PHE A 135 8.68 7.26 -12.33
C PHE A 135 7.22 6.97 -11.97
N VAL A 136 7.01 6.35 -10.81
CA VAL A 136 5.68 5.99 -10.34
C VAL A 136 5.17 7.13 -9.47
N ARG A 137 4.05 7.73 -9.87
CA ARG A 137 3.43 8.85 -9.14
C ARG A 137 2.42 8.38 -8.12
N CYS A 138 1.65 7.35 -8.46
CA CYS A 138 0.60 6.87 -7.56
C CYS A 138 0.27 5.39 -7.75
N VAL A 139 -0.28 4.82 -6.68
CA VAL A 139 -0.85 3.47 -6.64
C VAL A 139 -2.20 3.59 -5.94
N PRO A 140 -3.31 3.07 -6.49
CA PRO A 140 -4.59 3.21 -5.84
C PRO A 140 -4.60 2.48 -4.49
N SER A 141 -5.37 3.03 -3.56
CA SER A 141 -5.68 2.35 -2.31
C SER A 141 -6.30 1.00 -2.62
N LEU A 142 -5.58 -0.07 -2.25
CA LEU A 142 -6.17 -1.39 -2.21
C LEU A 142 -7.34 -1.35 -1.23
N PRO A 143 -8.51 -1.73 -1.76
CA PRO A 143 -9.02 -3.02 -1.38
C PRO A 143 -9.50 -3.77 -2.63
N LEU A 144 -8.62 -4.44 -3.34
CA LEU A 144 -9.06 -5.37 -4.40
C LEU A 144 -9.49 -6.71 -3.79
N PHE A 145 -10.44 -6.62 -2.85
CA PHE A 145 -11.18 -7.74 -2.29
C PHE A 145 -12.67 -7.44 -2.04
N PHE A 146 -13.16 -6.20 -2.24
CA PHE A 146 -14.60 -5.90 -2.17
C PHE A 146 -15.37 -6.23 -3.46
N ALA A 147 -15.01 -7.35 -4.08
CA ALA A 147 -15.84 -8.04 -5.06
C ALA A 147 -16.07 -9.52 -4.67
N GLN A 148 -15.78 -9.90 -3.41
CA GLN A 148 -16.39 -11.07 -2.78
C GLN A 148 -17.51 -10.61 -1.84
N THR A 149 -18.40 -9.75 -2.32
CA THR A 149 -19.79 -9.86 -1.86
C THR A 149 -20.26 -11.23 -2.28
N VAL A 150 -20.81 -11.97 -1.32
CA VAL A 150 -21.18 -13.39 -1.32
C VAL A 150 -22.07 -13.86 -2.50
N HIS A 151 -22.40 -12.99 -3.47
CA HIS A 151 -23.31 -13.25 -4.59
C HIS A 151 -22.87 -12.71 -5.97
N ALA A 152 -21.58 -12.47 -6.25
CA ALA A 152 -21.17 -11.99 -7.58
C ALA A 152 -20.11 -12.89 -8.25
N GLU A 153 -20.45 -13.42 -9.42
CA GLU A 153 -19.58 -14.14 -10.36
C GLU A 153 -18.45 -13.24 -10.96
N THR A 154 -18.23 -12.05 -10.41
CA THR A 154 -17.30 -11.03 -10.92
C THR A 154 -16.29 -10.63 -9.85
N ALA A 155 -15.46 -11.59 -9.45
CA ALA A 155 -14.29 -11.29 -8.63
C ALA A 155 -13.31 -10.43 -9.45
N VAL A 156 -13.12 -9.16 -9.06
CA VAL A 156 -12.09 -8.33 -9.68
C VAL A 156 -10.73 -9.00 -9.45
N PRO A 157 -9.95 -9.24 -10.52
CA PRO A 157 -8.67 -9.93 -10.43
C PRO A 157 -7.64 -9.17 -9.57
N ASN A 158 -6.64 -9.91 -9.07
CA ASN A 158 -5.59 -9.41 -8.17
C ASN A 158 -4.58 -8.55 -8.94
N TRP A 159 -5.03 -7.36 -9.34
CA TRP A 159 -4.23 -6.46 -10.16
C TRP A 159 -3.56 -5.37 -9.32
N LEU A 160 -2.37 -4.98 -9.74
CA LEU A 160 -1.75 -3.74 -9.29
C LEU A 160 -1.87 -2.72 -10.43
N ILE A 161 -2.43 -1.55 -10.12
CA ILE A 161 -2.57 -0.45 -11.08
C ILE A 161 -1.63 0.67 -10.66
N THR A 162 -0.95 1.30 -11.60
CA THR A 162 0.02 2.37 -11.30
C THR A 162 -0.16 3.54 -12.26
N GLY A 163 -0.07 4.76 -11.72
CA GLY A 163 -0.02 6.00 -12.49
C GLY A 163 1.40 6.55 -12.51
N LYS A 164 1.83 7.06 -13.66
CA LYS A 164 3.24 7.36 -13.94
C LYS A 164 3.42 8.69 -14.66
N THR A 165 4.69 9.10 -14.76
CA THR A 165 5.09 10.33 -15.44
C THR A 165 5.02 10.25 -16.96
N ASP A 166 5.00 9.03 -17.52
CA ASP A 166 4.90 8.79 -18.95
C ASP A 166 3.44 8.70 -19.44
N GLU A 167 2.51 9.37 -18.75
CA GLU A 167 1.09 9.51 -19.11
C GLU A 167 0.25 8.20 -19.04
N ASP A 168 0.92 7.06 -18.98
CA ASP A 168 0.32 5.74 -18.96
C ASP A 168 -0.17 5.35 -17.56
N ILE A 169 -1.35 4.74 -17.51
CA ILE A 169 -1.79 3.92 -16.38
C ILE A 169 -1.46 2.47 -16.71
N ARG A 170 -0.63 1.79 -15.92
CA ARG A 170 -0.24 0.39 -16.18
C ARG A 170 -0.86 -0.58 -15.19
N ILE A 171 -1.21 -1.75 -15.70
CA ILE A 171 -1.89 -2.83 -14.98
C ILE A 171 -0.97 -4.06 -14.93
N TYR A 172 -0.75 -4.58 -13.74
CA TYR A 172 0.09 -5.72 -13.42
C TYR A 172 -0.77 -6.83 -12.85
N ASP A 173 -0.56 -8.07 -13.28
CA ASP A 173 -1.20 -9.23 -12.66
C ASP A 173 -0.29 -9.77 -11.56
N LEU A 174 -0.68 -9.55 -10.30
CA LEU A 174 0.12 -10.02 -9.17
C LEU A 174 0.12 -11.56 -9.07
N LYS A 175 -0.91 -12.26 -9.56
CA LYS A 175 -0.92 -13.73 -9.59
C LYS A 175 0.09 -14.27 -10.60
N ALA A 176 0.14 -13.66 -11.79
CA ALA A 176 1.12 -14.05 -12.81
C ALA A 176 2.55 -13.84 -12.30
N ILE A 177 2.79 -12.73 -11.58
CA ILE A 177 4.06 -12.45 -10.93
C ILE A 177 4.40 -13.55 -9.90
N GLU A 178 3.46 -13.95 -9.04
CA GLU A 178 3.64 -15.05 -8.07
C GLU A 178 3.94 -16.40 -8.77
N HIS A 179 3.25 -16.72 -9.86
CA HIS A 179 3.44 -17.99 -10.59
C HIS A 179 4.77 -18.05 -11.34
N GLN A 180 5.24 -16.93 -11.90
CA GLN A 180 6.56 -16.84 -12.54
C GLN A 180 7.68 -17.23 -11.56
N GLU A 181 7.48 -17.04 -10.26
CA GLU A 181 8.42 -17.45 -9.21
C GLU A 181 8.47 -18.98 -9.01
N GLN A 182 7.32 -19.66 -9.03
CA GLN A 182 7.25 -21.10 -8.81
C GLN A 182 7.94 -21.89 -9.93
N ALA A 183 7.83 -21.42 -11.17
CA ALA A 183 8.50 -22.03 -12.32
C ALA A 183 10.04 -21.95 -12.20
N VAL A 184 10.58 -20.81 -11.74
CA VAL A 184 12.03 -20.61 -11.58
C VAL A 184 12.59 -21.36 -10.36
N SER A 185 11.78 -21.51 -9.30
CA SER A 185 12.17 -22.20 -8.06
C SER A 185 12.09 -23.72 -8.10
N SER A 186 11.55 -24.32 -9.17
CA SER A 186 11.44 -25.79 -9.32
C SER A 186 12.77 -26.53 -9.47
N SER A 187 13.91 -25.82 -9.42
CA SER A 187 15.26 -26.38 -9.52
C SER A 187 16.00 -26.57 -8.18
N ARG A 188 15.36 -26.36 -7.01
CA ARG A 188 15.99 -26.60 -5.71
C ARG A 188 15.07 -27.32 -4.70
N PRO A 189 15.58 -28.36 -4.00
CA PRO A 189 14.79 -29.07 -3.01
C PRO A 189 14.48 -28.20 -1.77
N LEU A 190 13.31 -28.48 -1.22
CA LEU A 190 12.57 -27.73 -0.21
C LEU A 190 13.26 -27.77 1.17
N HIS A 191 13.81 -26.64 1.65
CA HIS A 191 14.14 -26.43 3.05
C HIS A 191 13.49 -25.13 3.58
N LYS A 192 13.07 -25.19 4.85
CA LYS A 192 12.44 -24.11 5.65
C LYS A 192 13.04 -22.72 5.39
N PRO A 193 12.23 -21.65 5.23
CA PRO A 193 12.75 -20.30 5.05
C PRO A 193 13.40 -19.79 6.34
N ALA A 194 14.70 -19.47 6.24
CA ALA A 194 15.48 -18.75 7.25
C ALA A 194 15.15 -17.24 7.24
N PRO A 195 15.42 -16.48 8.32
CA PRO A 195 15.01 -15.07 8.50
C PRO A 195 15.74 -14.04 7.62
N SER A 196 16.35 -14.47 6.51
CA SER A 196 16.88 -13.60 5.47
C SER A 196 16.07 -13.81 4.20
N ALA A 197 14.82 -13.37 4.20
CA ALA A 197 14.01 -13.32 2.99
C ALA A 197 14.61 -12.27 2.04
N THR A 198 15.38 -12.72 1.05
CA THR A 198 15.93 -11.87 -0.01
C THR A 198 14.79 -11.11 -0.69
N LEU A 199 14.84 -9.78 -0.69
CA LEU A 199 13.88 -8.92 -1.38
C LEU A 199 13.71 -9.38 -2.83
N LYS A 200 12.49 -9.80 -3.18
CA LYS A 200 12.20 -10.25 -4.56
C LYS A 200 12.13 -9.03 -5.47
N THR A 201 12.70 -9.14 -6.67
CA THR A 201 12.65 -8.06 -7.67
C THR A 201 12.11 -8.58 -8.99
N VAL A 202 11.04 -7.97 -9.48
CA VAL A 202 10.37 -8.31 -10.74
C VAL A 202 10.48 -7.11 -11.67
N SER A 203 10.71 -7.35 -12.95
CA SER A 203 10.77 -6.31 -14.00
C SER A 203 9.82 -6.69 -15.13
N ASN A 204 9.22 -5.71 -15.80
CA ASN A 204 8.43 -5.91 -17.01
C ASN A 204 7.18 -6.81 -16.87
N GLY A 205 6.54 -6.81 -15.70
CA GLY A 205 5.37 -7.65 -15.40
C GLY A 205 3.99 -7.02 -15.66
N TRP A 206 3.88 -5.93 -16.45
CA TRP A 206 2.56 -5.39 -16.81
C TRP A 206 1.99 -6.08 -18.04
N PHE A 207 0.69 -6.30 -18.07
CA PHE A 207 -0.01 -6.91 -19.20
C PHE A 207 -0.92 -5.90 -19.94
N GLY A 208 -1.26 -4.79 -19.30
CA GLY A 208 -2.15 -3.76 -19.86
C GLY A 208 -1.68 -2.35 -19.58
N ALA A 209 -2.07 -1.42 -20.46
CA ALA A 209 -1.85 0.01 -20.26
C ALA A 209 -2.99 0.85 -20.85
N LEU A 210 -3.44 1.86 -20.09
CA LEU A 210 -4.37 2.89 -20.57
C LEU A 210 -3.59 4.14 -20.93
N LYS A 211 -3.70 4.56 -22.19
CA LYS A 211 -3.00 5.71 -22.76
C LYS A 211 -4.00 6.80 -23.13
N ARG A 212 -4.38 7.61 -22.15
CA ARG A 212 -5.48 8.57 -22.37
C ARG A 212 -5.26 9.91 -21.72
N HIS A 213 -4.55 9.98 -20.61
CA HIS A 213 -4.08 11.26 -20.08
C HIS A 213 -3.05 11.86 -21.01
N TRP A 214 -3.04 13.19 -21.10
CA TRP A 214 -1.91 13.94 -21.63
C TRP A 214 -1.19 14.51 -20.40
N HIS A 215 0.12 14.32 -20.27
CA HIS A 215 0.87 14.50 -19.01
C HIS A 215 0.64 13.44 -17.90
N GLU A 216 1.42 13.60 -16.83
CA GLU A 216 1.57 12.63 -15.74
C GLU A 216 0.25 12.29 -15.03
N VAL A 217 0.10 11.02 -14.64
CA VAL A 217 -1.03 10.55 -13.83
C VAL A 217 -0.67 10.66 -12.36
N ASN A 218 -1.16 11.70 -11.68
CA ASN A 218 -0.77 12.03 -10.31
C ASN A 218 -1.56 11.31 -9.23
N CYS A 219 -2.80 10.91 -9.49
CA CYS A 219 -3.63 10.25 -8.50
C CYS A 219 -4.48 9.16 -9.13
N LEU A 220 -4.53 8.02 -8.45
CA LEU A 220 -5.44 6.92 -8.73
C LEU A 220 -6.23 6.59 -7.46
N ARG A 221 -7.53 6.36 -7.64
CA ARG A 221 -8.44 5.91 -6.58
C ARG A 221 -9.43 4.89 -7.14
N ILE A 222 -9.88 4.00 -6.26
CA ILE A 222 -11.02 3.14 -6.54
C ILE A 222 -12.25 3.81 -5.93
N TRP A 223 -13.30 3.94 -6.74
CA TRP A 223 -14.59 4.43 -6.29
C TRP A 223 -15.62 3.31 -6.48
N ILE A 224 -16.33 2.95 -5.41
CA ILE A 224 -17.40 1.97 -5.45
C ILE A 224 -18.71 2.75 -5.47
N ASP A 225 -19.50 2.54 -6.51
CA ASP A 225 -20.84 3.10 -6.60
C ASP A 225 -21.72 2.49 -5.50
N SER A 226 -22.31 3.31 -4.65
CA SER A 226 -23.17 2.87 -3.54
C SER A 226 -24.47 2.22 -4.00
N GLN A 227 -24.96 2.56 -5.20
CA GLN A 227 -26.23 2.01 -5.72
C GLN A 227 -26.00 0.71 -6.48
N MET A 228 -24.99 0.70 -7.35
CA MET A 228 -24.72 -0.42 -8.25
C MET A 228 -23.69 -1.41 -7.71
N HIS A 229 -23.02 -1.07 -6.60
CA HIS A 229 -21.87 -1.80 -6.05
C HIS A 229 -20.76 -2.07 -7.08
N LYS A 230 -20.71 -1.28 -8.16
CA LYS A 230 -19.73 -1.44 -9.23
C LYS A 230 -18.46 -0.66 -8.88
N PRO A 231 -17.28 -1.30 -8.96
CA PRO A 231 -16.02 -0.61 -8.76
C PRO A 231 -15.58 0.12 -10.03
N TRP A 232 -15.10 1.34 -9.86
CA TRP A 232 -14.56 2.18 -10.91
C TRP A 232 -13.15 2.61 -10.54
N LEU A 233 -12.26 2.62 -11.54
CA LEU A 233 -10.99 3.31 -11.40
C LEU A 233 -11.22 4.78 -11.72
N VAL A 234 -10.74 5.67 -10.86
CA VAL A 234 -10.74 7.11 -11.08
C VAL A 234 -9.29 7.58 -11.15
N SER A 235 -8.96 8.33 -12.21
CA SER A 235 -7.61 8.84 -12.44
C SER A 235 -7.59 10.35 -12.67
N LEU A 236 -6.59 11.02 -12.09
CA LEU A 236 -6.35 12.46 -12.23
C LEU A 236 -5.01 12.68 -12.93
N GLY A 237 -5.03 13.46 -14.00
CA GLY A 237 -3.85 13.84 -14.79
C GLY A 237 -3.37 15.27 -14.51
N LEU A 238 -2.13 15.57 -14.88
CA LEU A 238 -1.62 16.95 -14.93
C LEU A 238 -2.20 17.78 -16.09
N ASP A 239 -2.88 17.16 -17.05
CA ASP A 239 -3.76 17.85 -18.02
C ASP A 239 -4.98 18.53 -17.37
N GLY A 240 -5.17 18.38 -16.04
CA GLY A 240 -6.32 18.92 -15.33
C GLY A 240 -7.59 18.09 -15.53
N THR A 241 -7.48 16.87 -16.08
CA THR A 241 -8.62 16.00 -16.31
C THR A 241 -8.79 14.96 -15.21
N LEU A 242 -10.06 14.73 -14.83
CA LEU A 242 -10.49 13.60 -14.00
C LEU A 242 -11.22 12.60 -14.89
N ARG A 243 -10.79 11.35 -14.88
CA ARG A 243 -11.32 10.29 -15.76
C ARG A 243 -11.77 9.08 -14.95
N LYS A 244 -12.80 8.41 -15.45
CA LYS A 244 -13.44 7.26 -14.82
C LYS A 244 -13.40 6.08 -15.79
N TRP A 245 -13.00 4.91 -15.29
CA TRP A 245 -12.80 3.68 -16.07
C TRP A 245 -13.53 2.52 -15.42
N GLU A 246 -14.25 1.74 -16.22
CA GLU A 246 -14.91 0.54 -15.74
C GLU A 246 -13.89 -0.60 -15.58
N LEU A 247 -13.75 -1.13 -14.37
CA LEU A 247 -12.73 -2.16 -14.05
C LEU A 247 -12.96 -3.49 -14.77
N THR A 248 -14.19 -3.78 -15.20
CA THR A 248 -14.55 -4.98 -15.96
C THR A 248 -14.06 -4.94 -17.41
N ILE A 249 -13.67 -3.75 -17.91
CA ILE A 249 -13.25 -3.51 -19.30
C ILE A 249 -11.75 -3.16 -19.36
N LEU A 250 -11.04 -3.22 -18.23
CA LEU A 250 -9.59 -3.01 -18.15
C LEU A 250 -8.81 -4.28 -18.50
#